data_AF-A0A3M7BYS2-F1
#
_entry.id   AF-A0A3M7BYS2-F1
#
_cell.length_a   1.000
_cell.length_b   1.000
_cell.length_c   1.000
_cell.angle_alpha   90.00
_cell.angle_beta   90.00
_cell.angle_gamma   90.00
#
_symmetry.space_group_name_H-M   'P 1'
#
loop_
_entity.id
_entity.type
_entity.pdbx_description
1 polymer ?
#
loop_
_entity_poly.entity_id
_entity_poly.type
_entity_poly.pdbx_seq_one_letter_code
_entity_poly.pdbx_strand_id
1 'polypeptide(L)'
;MEYLIRFVQQHETFRRPEIESLADLAGYSLEWLSYSDHSPFAIIRFKQAEIPDAAVQSVIQRSILCDQIYELWGSVGGSNYDLLRQDITSRSQHLWPQYRTSSFRFTVDSYHGKLSLAEQRDLIESFDFMSFEGPVRMKNPDQHFTIFEDYELDAKHPYHLYFGRLIGEGGRKAINLYNLKKRSYIATTSMDAELSLITANLTQAGPGKLAYDPFMGTGSFPLACAHFGAVVFGSDLDGRSIRGKGARSVRNNFHQYHTAHRYLGGFIADLTNSPLRTSFIPSPPPPPQPDQPPTNTNTDQNEKKKHPPLQPPLDAILCDPPYGVREGLKVLGSTRAHLHEVVHLADGTPAHLQANYLPPKRPYSLGRMLEDILEFAAERLGEGRGRLGLWMPVAGAAGRAGESEGEEEEGQLPQQQQQQQQPPRLGEEEANPSDPATTTTTTTPATATAATPTANPPPASDPPSHPSPPDQPPAEPQQESQDEEIIPIPTHPALRLAHSSQQDFNKWSRRLLIYARLPQDKVSPEELGEFRRRRVEREARERAEMVRERERDWECRDREREREGKEESKEGGGEGEEKARKKGKKKGGTADDLNAFRKRYFQGFREV
;
A
#
# COMPACT_ATOMS: atom_id res chain seq x y z
N MET A 1 14.41 -26.65 6.53
CA MET A 1 14.23 -26.66 5.07
C MET A 1 14.31 -25.23 4.53
N GLU A 2 14.86 -25.03 3.34
CA GLU A 2 14.91 -23.72 2.65
C GLU A 2 13.78 -23.63 1.63
N TYR A 3 13.27 -22.42 1.41
CA TYR A 3 12.22 -22.15 0.44
C TYR A 3 12.65 -21.03 -0.51
N LEU A 4 12.36 -21.22 -1.79
CA LEU A 4 12.55 -20.21 -2.84
C LEU A 4 11.21 -19.52 -3.10
N ILE A 5 11.18 -18.20 -2.93
CA ILE A 5 10.05 -17.36 -3.33
C ILE A 5 10.34 -16.80 -4.71
N ARG A 6 9.36 -16.94 -5.61
CA ARG A 6 9.29 -16.22 -6.87
C ARG A 6 8.34 -15.03 -6.70
N PHE A 7 8.88 -13.82 -6.65
CA PHE A 7 8.13 -12.57 -6.61
C PHE A 7 7.75 -12.09 -8.01
N VAL A 8 6.76 -11.22 -8.08
CA VAL A 8 6.58 -10.36 -9.25
C VAL A 8 7.55 -9.18 -9.22
N GLN A 9 7.96 -8.71 -10.39
CA GLN A 9 8.90 -7.59 -10.51
C GLN A 9 8.20 -6.22 -10.38
N GLN A 10 7.51 -6.02 -9.25
CA GLN A 10 6.78 -4.79 -8.91
C GLN A 10 6.82 -4.56 -7.40
N HIS A 11 6.78 -3.29 -6.99
CA HIS A 11 6.67 -2.88 -5.59
C HIS A 11 7.72 -3.57 -4.68
N GLU A 12 8.98 -3.55 -5.11
CA GLU A 12 10.13 -4.21 -4.48
C GLU A 12 10.18 -3.96 -2.97
N THR A 13 10.03 -2.69 -2.57
CA THR A 13 10.05 -2.24 -1.17
C THR A 13 8.91 -2.82 -0.31
N PHE A 14 7.89 -3.44 -0.91
CA PHE A 14 6.75 -4.05 -0.23
C PHE A 14 6.88 -5.58 -0.13
N ARG A 15 7.78 -6.22 -0.90
CA ARG A 15 7.90 -7.70 -0.96
C ARG A 15 8.22 -8.30 0.41
N ARG A 16 9.33 -7.86 1.03
CA ARG A 16 9.71 -8.38 2.35
C ARG A 16 8.68 -8.08 3.43
N PRO A 17 8.22 -6.81 3.59
CA PRO A 17 7.16 -6.49 4.56
C PRO A 17 5.90 -7.34 4.41
N GLU A 18 5.47 -7.63 3.19
CA GLU A 18 4.27 -8.45 2.97
C GLU A 18 4.49 -9.87 3.48
N ILE A 19 5.57 -10.54 3.07
CA ILE A 19 5.85 -11.92 3.50
C ILE A 19 6.07 -12.01 5.02
N GLU A 20 6.80 -11.06 5.60
CA GLU A 20 6.99 -10.99 7.06
C GLU A 20 5.66 -10.80 7.80
N SER A 21 4.78 -9.92 7.30
CA SER A 21 3.46 -9.68 7.91
C SER A 21 2.53 -10.88 7.79
N LEU A 22 2.62 -11.63 6.70
CA LEU A 22 1.83 -12.85 6.48
C LEU A 22 2.32 -14.02 7.33
N ALA A 23 3.63 -14.17 7.47
CA ALA A 23 4.21 -15.17 8.37
C ALA A 23 3.80 -14.89 9.82
N ASP A 24 3.92 -13.63 10.28
CA ASP A 24 3.49 -13.22 11.62
C ASP A 24 1.98 -13.45 11.83
N LEU A 25 1.14 -13.14 10.84
CA LEU A 25 -0.29 -13.40 10.92
C LEU A 25 -0.61 -14.90 11.08
N ALA A 26 0.14 -15.76 10.41
CA ALA A 26 0.00 -17.20 10.50
C ALA A 26 0.69 -17.80 11.75
N GLY A 27 1.37 -16.98 12.57
CA GLY A 27 2.07 -17.42 13.78
C GLY A 27 3.45 -18.04 13.52
N TYR A 28 4.05 -17.75 12.36
CA TYR A 28 5.37 -18.23 11.98
C TYR A 28 6.41 -17.13 12.00
N SER A 29 7.68 -17.53 12.02
CA SER A 29 8.81 -16.61 11.95
C SER A 29 9.77 -17.12 10.89
N LEU A 30 10.31 -16.20 10.11
CA LEU A 30 11.20 -16.52 9.02
C LEU A 30 12.52 -15.77 9.14
N GLU A 31 13.49 -16.24 8.38
CA GLU A 31 14.80 -15.68 8.16
C GLU A 31 15.02 -15.54 6.65
N TRP A 32 15.53 -14.40 6.22
CA TRP A 32 15.93 -14.17 4.83
C TRP A 32 17.37 -14.63 4.64
N LEU A 33 17.57 -15.62 3.78
CA LEU A 33 18.90 -16.12 3.44
C LEU A 33 19.47 -15.41 2.21
N SER A 34 18.60 -15.05 1.26
CA SER A 34 18.95 -14.26 0.08
C SER A 34 17.76 -13.41 -0.34
N TYR A 35 18.02 -12.15 -0.71
CA TYR A 35 17.03 -11.22 -1.23
C TYR A 35 17.72 -10.15 -2.07
N SER A 36 17.11 -9.78 -3.18
CA SER A 36 17.52 -8.67 -4.05
C SER A 36 16.28 -7.95 -4.58
N ASP A 37 16.36 -6.63 -4.73
CA ASP A 37 15.30 -5.87 -5.41
C ASP A 37 15.38 -6.04 -6.94
N HIS A 38 16.53 -6.47 -7.46
CA HIS A 38 16.79 -6.65 -8.90
C HIS A 38 16.48 -8.06 -9.41
N SER A 39 16.40 -9.04 -8.50
CA SER A 39 15.98 -10.41 -8.81
C SER A 39 14.58 -10.67 -8.25
N PRO A 40 13.73 -11.42 -8.96
CA PRO A 40 12.46 -11.86 -8.41
C PRO A 40 12.62 -13.03 -7.44
N PHE A 41 13.82 -13.61 -7.33
CA PHE A 41 14.09 -14.77 -6.50
C PHE A 41 14.58 -14.35 -5.12
N ALA A 42 14.01 -14.97 -4.09
CA ALA A 42 14.49 -14.82 -2.72
C ALA A 42 14.48 -16.17 -2.01
N ILE A 43 15.41 -16.37 -1.10
CA ILE A 43 15.50 -17.59 -0.30
C ILE A 43 15.15 -17.25 1.14
N ILE A 44 14.20 -17.99 1.70
CA ILE A 44 13.82 -17.88 3.10
C ILE A 44 13.95 -19.22 3.82
N ARG A 45 14.01 -19.15 5.15
CA ARG A 45 13.93 -20.30 6.04
C ARG A 45 12.97 -19.99 7.18
N PHE A 46 12.05 -20.89 7.47
CA PHE A 46 11.23 -20.80 8.67
C PHE A 46 12.07 -21.20 9.89
N LYS A 47 11.93 -20.47 11.00
CA LYS A 47 12.69 -20.73 12.24
C LYS A 47 12.20 -21.96 12.99
N GLN A 48 10.99 -22.41 12.70
CA GLN A 48 10.43 -23.65 13.20
C GLN A 48 11.21 -24.84 12.66
N ALA A 49 11.53 -25.81 13.53
CA ALA A 49 12.30 -26.99 13.15
C ALA A 49 11.61 -27.80 12.03
N GLU A 50 10.28 -27.92 12.11
CA GLU A 50 9.45 -28.54 11.10
C GLU A 50 8.24 -27.63 10.81
N ILE A 51 7.95 -27.43 9.51
CA ILE A 51 6.78 -26.69 9.06
C ILE A 51 6.10 -27.51 7.94
N PRO A 52 4.82 -27.89 8.10
CA PRO A 52 4.09 -28.61 7.05
C PRO A 52 3.87 -27.75 5.80
N ASP A 53 3.83 -28.37 4.62
CA ASP A 53 3.51 -27.69 3.35
C ASP A 53 2.24 -26.84 3.43
N ALA A 54 1.18 -27.37 4.09
CA ALA A 54 -0.08 -26.66 4.29
C ALA A 54 0.07 -25.36 5.09
N ALA A 55 1.02 -25.31 6.03
CA ALA A 55 1.31 -24.10 6.79
C ALA A 55 2.01 -23.05 5.92
N VAL A 56 3.01 -23.46 5.12
CA VAL A 56 3.69 -22.59 4.16
C VAL A 56 2.71 -22.04 3.12
N GLN A 57 1.83 -22.90 2.59
CA GLN A 57 0.72 -22.50 1.72
C GLN A 57 -0.17 -21.46 2.40
N SER A 58 -0.55 -21.68 3.67
CA SER A 58 -1.38 -20.74 4.41
C SER A 58 -0.72 -19.37 4.60
N VAL A 59 0.60 -19.30 4.68
CA VAL A 59 1.34 -18.02 4.75
C VAL A 59 1.18 -17.25 3.44
N ILE A 60 1.44 -17.91 2.31
CA ILE A 60 1.59 -17.22 1.02
C ILE A 60 0.29 -17.12 0.21
N GLN A 61 -0.76 -17.93 0.50
CA GLN A 61 -2.01 -18.02 -0.28
C GLN A 61 -2.72 -16.69 -0.51
N ARG A 62 -2.46 -15.69 0.35
CA ARG A 62 -3.04 -14.35 0.29
C ARG A 62 -2.03 -13.26 -0.10
N SER A 63 -0.76 -13.61 -0.32
CA SER A 63 0.26 -12.66 -0.78
C SER A 63 -0.10 -12.14 -2.16
N ILE A 64 0.08 -10.84 -2.34
CA ILE A 64 -0.13 -10.18 -3.61
C ILE A 64 1.21 -10.10 -4.36
N LEU A 65 2.35 -10.01 -3.71
CA LEU A 65 3.64 -9.82 -4.38
C LEU A 65 4.39 -11.14 -4.64
N CYS A 66 4.15 -12.17 -3.84
CA CYS A 66 4.61 -13.52 -4.15
C CYS A 66 3.74 -14.09 -5.27
N ASP A 67 4.39 -14.51 -6.36
CA ASP A 67 3.74 -15.30 -7.38
C ASP A 67 3.59 -16.73 -6.87
N GLN A 68 4.71 -17.36 -6.49
CA GLN A 68 4.76 -18.74 -6.02
C GLN A 68 5.88 -18.95 -5.00
N ILE A 69 5.73 -19.97 -4.15
CA ILE A 69 6.77 -20.44 -3.22
C ILE A 69 7.07 -21.92 -3.45
N TYR A 70 8.35 -22.26 -3.36
CA TYR A 70 8.90 -23.55 -3.67
C TYR A 70 9.73 -24.06 -2.50
N GLU A 71 9.68 -25.36 -2.24
CA GLU A 71 10.68 -26.05 -1.43
C GLU A 71 11.95 -26.17 -2.27
N LEU A 72 13.06 -25.60 -1.77
CA LEU A 72 14.29 -25.46 -2.53
C LEU A 72 15.09 -26.77 -2.50
N TRP A 73 15.22 -27.41 -3.65
CA TRP A 73 15.93 -28.69 -3.80
C TRP A 73 17.31 -28.53 -4.40
N GLY A 74 17.56 -27.46 -5.17
CA GLY A 74 18.90 -27.15 -5.69
C GLY A 74 19.11 -25.66 -5.92
N SER A 75 20.33 -25.18 -5.68
CA SER A 75 20.73 -23.79 -5.92
C SER A 75 22.23 -23.71 -6.20
N VAL A 76 22.60 -23.25 -7.39
CA VAL A 76 24.00 -23.07 -7.78
C VAL A 76 24.21 -21.74 -8.48
N GLY A 77 25.32 -21.07 -8.16
CA GLY A 77 25.78 -19.91 -8.91
C GLY A 77 26.37 -20.34 -10.26
N GLY A 78 26.16 -19.51 -11.27
CA GLY A 78 26.53 -19.74 -12.66
C GLY A 78 25.48 -20.54 -13.44
N SER A 79 25.88 -20.99 -14.63
CA SER A 79 25.01 -21.63 -15.63
C SER A 79 25.23 -23.14 -15.80
N ASN A 80 25.94 -23.78 -14.87
CA ASN A 80 26.31 -25.18 -15.00
C ASN A 80 25.25 -26.12 -14.44
N TYR A 81 24.52 -26.76 -15.35
CA TYR A 81 23.48 -27.75 -15.03
C TYR A 81 23.99 -29.04 -14.38
N ASP A 82 25.24 -29.46 -14.61
CA ASP A 82 25.81 -30.61 -13.92
C ASP A 82 26.00 -30.33 -12.43
N LEU A 83 26.45 -29.12 -12.08
CA LEU A 83 26.57 -28.71 -10.68
C LEU A 83 25.18 -28.63 -10.02
N LEU A 84 24.17 -28.13 -10.74
CA LEU A 84 22.80 -28.14 -10.25
C LEU A 84 22.32 -29.57 -9.96
N ARG A 85 22.55 -30.53 -10.87
CA ARG A 85 22.17 -31.94 -10.66
C ARG A 85 22.85 -32.55 -9.43
N GLN A 86 24.13 -32.25 -9.22
CA GLN A 86 24.88 -32.71 -8.05
C GLN A 86 24.28 -32.13 -6.75
N ASP A 87 24.00 -30.83 -6.72
CA ASP A 87 23.39 -30.17 -5.56
C ASP A 87 21.99 -30.73 -5.27
N ILE A 88 21.13 -30.90 -6.29
CA ILE A 88 19.80 -31.51 -6.16
C ILE A 88 19.89 -32.90 -5.54
N THR A 89 20.81 -33.73 -6.04
CA THR A 89 21.00 -35.09 -5.53
C THR A 89 21.41 -35.05 -4.06
N SER A 90 22.39 -34.21 -3.72
CA SER A 90 22.88 -34.10 -2.34
C SER A 90 21.80 -33.63 -1.36
N ARG A 91 20.95 -32.69 -1.77
CA ARG A 91 19.95 -32.04 -0.91
C ARG A 91 18.65 -32.81 -0.80
N SER A 92 18.20 -33.47 -1.87
CA SER A 92 16.82 -33.94 -1.99
C SER A 92 16.64 -35.43 -2.27
N GLN A 93 17.71 -36.19 -2.56
CA GLN A 93 17.59 -37.61 -2.96
C GLN A 93 16.81 -38.46 -1.93
N HIS A 94 16.96 -38.15 -0.64
CA HIS A 94 16.24 -38.84 0.44
C HIS A 94 14.71 -38.60 0.43
N LEU A 95 14.24 -37.57 -0.27
CA LEU A 95 12.82 -37.22 -0.42
C LEU A 95 12.17 -37.88 -1.64
N TRP A 96 12.94 -38.21 -2.68
CA TRP A 96 12.41 -38.73 -3.95
C TRP A 96 11.51 -39.98 -3.81
N PRO A 97 11.81 -40.95 -2.90
CA PRO A 97 10.93 -42.11 -2.72
C PRO A 97 9.48 -41.74 -2.32
N GLN A 98 9.28 -40.58 -1.67
CA GLN A 98 7.94 -40.11 -1.26
C GLN A 98 7.09 -39.67 -2.46
N TYR A 99 7.72 -39.30 -3.57
CA TYR A 99 7.06 -38.75 -4.75
C TYR A 99 7.19 -39.63 -5.99
N ARG A 100 7.87 -40.78 -5.89
CA ARG A 100 8.21 -41.64 -7.03
C ARG A 100 7.02 -41.96 -7.94
N THR A 101 5.86 -42.27 -7.35
CA THR A 101 4.67 -42.70 -8.09
C THR A 101 3.60 -41.60 -8.24
N SER A 102 3.84 -40.42 -7.68
CA SER A 102 2.95 -39.27 -7.77
C SER A 102 2.86 -38.75 -9.20
N SER A 103 1.70 -38.26 -9.63
CA SER A 103 1.63 -37.59 -10.92
C SER A 103 2.41 -36.28 -10.88
N PHE A 104 3.18 -35.97 -11.92
CA PHE A 104 4.08 -34.82 -11.87
C PHE A 104 4.12 -34.00 -13.16
N ARG A 105 4.63 -32.78 -13.07
CA ARG A 105 5.06 -31.97 -14.21
C ARG A 105 6.34 -31.22 -13.89
N PHE A 106 7.10 -30.93 -14.94
CA PHE A 106 8.23 -30.00 -14.89
C PHE A 106 7.89 -28.75 -15.69
N THR A 107 8.39 -27.60 -15.25
CA THR A 107 8.38 -26.34 -16.02
C THR A 107 9.73 -25.65 -15.91
N VAL A 108 9.99 -24.72 -16.83
CA VAL A 108 11.16 -23.86 -16.80
C VAL A 108 10.70 -22.41 -16.66
N ASP A 109 11.27 -21.66 -15.72
CA ASP A 109 11.08 -20.22 -15.55
C ASP A 109 12.43 -19.52 -15.75
N SER A 110 12.62 -18.97 -16.95
CA SER A 110 13.81 -18.20 -17.33
C SER A 110 13.52 -16.71 -17.17
N TYR A 111 13.99 -16.10 -16.09
CA TYR A 111 13.85 -14.67 -15.85
C TYR A 111 14.89 -13.88 -16.63
N HIS A 112 14.47 -12.90 -17.44
CA HIS A 112 15.27 -12.17 -18.45
C HIS A 112 15.90 -13.03 -19.56
N GLY A 113 15.94 -14.35 -19.41
CA GLY A 113 16.30 -15.29 -20.46
C GLY A 113 15.14 -15.66 -21.37
N LYS A 114 15.48 -16.35 -22.47
CA LYS A 114 14.51 -17.01 -23.34
C LYS A 114 15.07 -18.37 -23.77
N LEU A 115 14.32 -19.41 -23.47
CA LEU A 115 14.56 -20.75 -24.02
C LEU A 115 13.41 -21.11 -24.97
N SER A 116 13.76 -21.67 -26.13
CA SER A 116 12.79 -22.28 -27.04
C SER A 116 12.12 -23.49 -26.40
N LEU A 117 10.96 -23.90 -26.94
CA LEU A 117 10.26 -25.09 -26.43
C LEU A 117 11.08 -26.38 -26.58
N ALA A 118 11.94 -26.46 -27.61
CA ALA A 118 12.85 -27.58 -27.79
C ALA A 118 13.91 -27.61 -26.69
N GLU A 119 14.55 -26.47 -26.42
CA GLU A 119 15.56 -26.37 -25.35
C GLU A 119 14.96 -26.62 -23.97
N GLN A 120 13.76 -26.10 -23.69
CA GLN A 120 13.06 -26.39 -22.43
C GLN A 120 12.77 -27.88 -22.27
N ARG A 121 12.36 -28.55 -23.37
CA ARG A 121 12.11 -29.99 -23.35
C ARG A 121 13.40 -30.78 -23.09
N ASP A 122 14.47 -30.48 -23.82
CA ASP A 122 15.76 -31.15 -23.65
C ASP A 122 16.31 -30.94 -22.23
N LEU A 123 16.13 -29.74 -21.69
CA LEU A 123 16.48 -29.43 -20.30
C LEU A 123 15.67 -30.26 -19.31
N ILE A 124 14.34 -30.36 -19.49
CA ILE A 124 13.48 -31.18 -18.62
C ILE A 124 13.86 -32.67 -18.72
N GLU A 125 14.11 -33.18 -19.93
CA GLU A 125 14.54 -34.57 -20.14
C GLU A 125 15.88 -34.88 -19.44
N SER A 126 16.76 -33.87 -19.27
CA SER A 126 18.01 -34.03 -18.52
C SER A 126 17.85 -34.32 -17.02
N PHE A 127 16.62 -34.24 -16.48
CA PHE A 127 16.30 -34.54 -15.07
C PHE A 127 15.85 -36.00 -14.83
N ASP A 128 15.95 -36.89 -15.83
CA ASP A 128 15.60 -38.32 -15.71
C ASP A 128 16.36 -39.06 -14.57
N PHE A 129 17.51 -38.54 -14.13
CA PHE A 129 18.27 -39.10 -13.01
C PHE A 129 17.48 -39.17 -11.68
N MET A 130 16.38 -38.42 -11.55
CA MET A 130 15.48 -38.47 -10.40
C MET A 130 14.60 -39.73 -10.38
N SER A 131 14.44 -40.39 -11.53
CA SER A 131 13.73 -41.66 -11.71
C SER A 131 12.32 -41.67 -11.13
N PHE A 132 11.53 -40.63 -11.42
CA PHE A 132 10.10 -40.61 -11.12
C PHE A 132 9.33 -41.47 -12.12
N GLU A 133 8.47 -42.34 -11.60
CA GLU A 133 7.73 -43.36 -12.36
C GLU A 133 6.23 -43.02 -12.51
N GLY A 134 5.77 -41.99 -11.78
CA GLY A 134 4.39 -41.53 -11.83
C GLY A 134 3.99 -40.93 -13.19
N PRO A 135 2.68 -40.78 -13.46
CA PRO A 135 2.22 -40.28 -14.75
C PRO A 135 2.47 -38.77 -14.89
N VAL A 136 2.98 -38.34 -16.05
CA VAL A 136 3.13 -36.90 -16.36
C VAL A 136 1.75 -36.27 -16.59
N ARG A 137 1.41 -35.23 -15.83
CA ARG A 137 0.12 -34.50 -15.94
C ARG A 137 0.34 -33.00 -16.05
N MET A 138 -0.03 -32.43 -17.21
CA MET A 138 0.14 -31.00 -17.45
C MET A 138 -0.83 -30.10 -16.65
N LYS A 139 -1.98 -30.64 -16.26
CA LYS A 139 -3.02 -29.95 -15.47
C LYS A 139 -3.22 -30.68 -14.15
N ASN A 140 -3.24 -29.93 -13.05
CA ASN A 140 -3.44 -30.42 -11.68
C ASN A 140 -2.60 -31.69 -11.36
N PRO A 141 -1.27 -31.68 -11.56
CA PRO A 141 -0.42 -32.76 -11.09
C PRO A 141 -0.39 -32.80 -9.55
N ASP A 142 -0.03 -33.94 -8.99
CA ASP A 142 0.23 -34.05 -7.55
C ASP A 142 1.50 -33.29 -7.17
N GLN A 143 2.52 -33.31 -8.04
CA GLN A 143 3.79 -32.61 -7.85
C GLN A 143 4.14 -31.72 -9.05
N HIS A 144 4.57 -30.49 -8.77
CA HIS A 144 5.05 -29.58 -9.80
C HIS A 144 6.45 -29.14 -9.45
N PHE A 145 7.40 -29.50 -10.31
CA PHE A 145 8.80 -29.09 -10.21
C PHE A 145 9.11 -27.96 -11.20
N THR A 146 9.92 -27.01 -10.78
CA THR A 146 10.34 -25.90 -11.64
C THR A 146 11.85 -25.75 -11.62
N ILE A 147 12.42 -25.62 -12.81
CA ILE A 147 13.82 -25.24 -13.04
C ILE A 147 13.82 -23.74 -13.30
N PHE A 148 14.63 -23.01 -12.56
CA PHE A 148 14.72 -21.56 -12.67
C PHE A 148 16.09 -21.17 -13.21
N GLU A 149 16.07 -20.22 -14.14
CA GLU A 149 17.26 -19.54 -14.62
C GLU A 149 17.12 -18.05 -14.31
N ASP A 150 18.08 -17.50 -13.59
CA ASP A 150 18.16 -16.06 -13.32
C ASP A 150 19.27 -15.46 -14.18
N TYR A 151 18.88 -14.58 -15.09
CA TYR A 151 19.80 -13.87 -16.00
C TYR A 151 19.94 -12.42 -15.56
N GLU A 152 21.16 -11.90 -15.66
CA GLU A 152 21.34 -10.46 -15.78
C GLU A 152 20.69 -9.97 -17.07
N LEU A 153 20.27 -8.70 -17.09
CA LEU A 153 19.69 -8.12 -18.29
C LEU A 153 20.67 -8.25 -19.47
N ASP A 154 20.17 -8.73 -20.61
CA ASP A 154 20.94 -8.97 -21.84
C ASP A 154 22.09 -9.99 -21.75
N ALA A 155 22.19 -10.74 -20.64
CA ALA A 155 23.19 -11.79 -20.50
C ALA A 155 22.83 -13.03 -21.35
N LYS A 156 23.85 -13.67 -21.91
CA LYS A 156 23.69 -14.91 -22.71
C LYS A 156 23.48 -16.15 -21.85
N HIS A 157 23.97 -16.12 -20.62
CA HIS A 157 23.95 -17.26 -19.70
C HIS A 157 23.40 -16.80 -18.35
N PRO A 158 22.66 -17.67 -17.65
CA PRO A 158 22.18 -17.35 -16.32
C PRO A 158 23.35 -17.26 -15.35
N TYR A 159 23.26 -16.34 -14.39
CA TYR A 159 24.23 -16.22 -13.32
C TYR A 159 23.83 -17.03 -12.09
N HIS A 160 22.60 -17.56 -12.06
CA HIS A 160 22.12 -18.46 -11.01
C HIS A 160 21.08 -19.45 -11.54
N LEU A 161 21.16 -20.69 -11.07
CA LEU A 161 20.17 -21.72 -11.34
C LEU A 161 19.52 -22.22 -10.05
N TYR A 162 18.21 -22.46 -10.09
CA TYR A 162 17.48 -23.08 -8.98
C TYR A 162 16.63 -24.25 -9.45
N PHE A 163 16.34 -25.15 -8.51
CA PHE A 163 15.36 -26.20 -8.70
C PHE A 163 14.48 -26.33 -7.46
N GLY A 164 13.17 -26.34 -7.64
CA GLY A 164 12.24 -26.38 -6.53
C GLY A 164 10.95 -27.14 -6.81
N ARG A 165 10.37 -27.68 -5.74
CA ARG A 165 9.04 -28.30 -5.72
C ARG A 165 8.01 -27.26 -5.29
N LEU A 166 6.99 -27.02 -6.10
CA LEU A 166 5.95 -26.03 -5.81
C LEU A 166 5.23 -26.40 -4.52
N ILE A 167 5.19 -25.45 -3.58
CA ILE A 167 4.44 -25.57 -2.35
C ILE A 167 3.12 -24.84 -2.47
N GLY A 168 3.10 -23.62 -3.00
CA GLY A 168 1.85 -22.89 -3.20
C GLY A 168 1.97 -21.65 -4.07
N GLU A 169 0.82 -21.11 -4.43
CA GLU A 169 0.67 -19.90 -5.24
C GLU A 169 0.13 -18.74 -4.40
N GLY A 170 0.53 -17.51 -4.74
CA GLY A 170 0.01 -16.30 -4.15
C GLY A 170 -1.44 -15.98 -4.52
N GLY A 171 -2.03 -15.04 -3.80
CA GLY A 171 -3.41 -14.58 -3.92
C GLY A 171 -3.67 -13.54 -5.01
N ARG A 172 -2.77 -13.40 -6.01
CA ARG A 172 -2.80 -12.33 -7.02
C ARG A 172 -4.09 -12.23 -7.85
N LYS A 173 -4.86 -13.32 -7.94
CA LYS A 173 -6.18 -13.35 -8.60
C LYS A 173 -7.15 -12.30 -8.01
N ALA A 174 -6.96 -11.91 -6.74
CA ALA A 174 -7.75 -10.86 -6.09
C ALA A 174 -7.61 -9.48 -6.76
N ILE A 175 -6.45 -9.13 -7.34
CA ILE A 175 -6.24 -7.84 -8.03
C ILE A 175 -7.26 -7.70 -9.18
N ASN A 176 -7.42 -8.76 -9.97
CA ASN A 176 -8.32 -8.78 -11.12
C ASN A 176 -9.80 -8.78 -10.75
N LEU A 177 -10.13 -9.31 -9.57
CA LEU A 177 -11.47 -9.25 -8.99
C LEU A 177 -11.83 -7.82 -8.59
N TYR A 178 -10.92 -7.13 -7.89
CA TYR A 178 -11.16 -5.79 -7.34
C TYR A 178 -10.78 -4.62 -8.27
N ASN A 179 -10.38 -4.92 -9.50
CA ASN A 179 -9.99 -3.95 -10.52
C ASN A 179 -11.02 -2.81 -10.62
N LEU A 180 -10.55 -1.57 -10.50
CA LEU A 180 -11.39 -0.37 -10.47
C LEU A 180 -12.26 -0.21 -11.72
N LYS A 181 -11.82 -0.70 -12.89
CA LYS A 181 -12.61 -0.66 -14.13
C LYS A 181 -13.89 -1.50 -14.05
N LYS A 182 -13.92 -2.52 -13.19
CA LYS A 182 -15.06 -3.42 -12.99
C LYS A 182 -15.93 -3.03 -11.80
N ARG A 183 -15.51 -2.06 -10.99
CA ARG A 183 -16.18 -1.68 -9.74
C ARG A 183 -17.37 -0.76 -10.03
N SER A 184 -18.54 -1.09 -9.48
CA SER A 184 -19.78 -0.34 -9.73
C SER A 184 -19.73 1.12 -9.26
N TYR A 185 -18.98 1.39 -8.19
CA TYR A 185 -18.84 2.74 -7.64
C TYR A 185 -17.39 3.08 -7.31
N ILE A 186 -16.89 4.13 -7.97
CA ILE A 186 -15.57 4.72 -7.80
C ILE A 186 -15.67 6.25 -7.74
N ALA A 187 -14.63 6.87 -7.21
CA ALA A 187 -14.35 8.30 -7.26
C ALA A 187 -12.89 8.53 -7.66
N THR A 188 -12.54 9.78 -7.97
CA THR A 188 -11.20 10.18 -8.43
C THR A 188 -10.06 9.91 -7.44
N THR A 189 -10.39 9.73 -6.17
CA THR A 189 -9.45 9.45 -5.06
C THR A 189 -9.50 7.99 -4.60
N SER A 190 -10.12 7.10 -5.37
CA SER A 190 -10.17 5.68 -5.00
C SER A 190 -8.79 5.04 -5.13
N MET A 191 -8.28 4.45 -4.05
CA MET A 191 -7.04 3.66 -4.05
C MET A 191 -7.16 2.47 -5.01
N ASP A 192 -6.07 2.14 -5.70
CA ASP A 192 -5.99 0.97 -6.58
C ASP A 192 -6.12 -0.35 -5.82
N ALA A 193 -6.48 -1.42 -6.54
CA ALA A 193 -6.79 -2.70 -5.93
C ALA A 193 -5.57 -3.40 -5.34
N GLU A 194 -4.43 -3.34 -6.03
CA GLU A 194 -3.22 -4.07 -5.65
C GLU A 194 -2.64 -3.53 -4.33
N LEU A 195 -2.42 -2.23 -4.25
CA LEU A 195 -1.92 -1.60 -3.03
C LEU A 195 -2.94 -1.63 -1.89
N SER A 196 -4.24 -1.61 -2.18
CA SER A 196 -5.28 -1.80 -1.15
C SER A 196 -5.18 -3.19 -0.51
N LEU A 197 -4.99 -4.24 -1.32
CA LEU A 197 -4.82 -5.62 -0.84
C LEU A 197 -3.49 -5.80 -0.09
N ILE A 198 -2.40 -5.23 -0.60
CA ILE A 198 -1.10 -5.24 0.09
C ILE A 198 -1.20 -4.53 1.44
N THR A 199 -1.86 -3.36 1.51
CA THR A 199 -2.06 -2.63 2.77
C THR A 199 -2.89 -3.46 3.76
N ALA A 200 -3.94 -4.16 3.29
CA ALA A 200 -4.73 -5.08 4.11
C ALA A 200 -3.91 -6.28 4.61
N ASN A 201 -2.95 -6.76 3.81
CA ASN A 201 -2.01 -7.79 4.23
C ASN A 201 -1.06 -7.31 5.32
N LEU A 202 -0.44 -6.16 5.14
CA LEU A 202 0.53 -5.56 6.05
C LEU A 202 -0.09 -5.13 7.40
N THR A 203 -1.35 -4.73 7.38
CA THR A 203 -2.14 -4.47 8.61
C THR A 203 -2.79 -5.73 9.17
N GLN A 204 -2.56 -6.89 8.53
CA GLN A 204 -3.02 -8.19 8.98
C GLN A 204 -4.54 -8.31 9.15
N ALA A 205 -5.31 -7.68 8.28
CA ALA A 205 -6.77 -7.88 8.22
C ALA A 205 -7.08 -9.38 8.05
N GLY A 206 -8.12 -9.89 8.71
CA GLY A 206 -8.43 -11.32 8.71
C GLY A 206 -9.74 -11.66 9.43
N PRO A 207 -10.17 -12.94 9.40
CA PRO A 207 -11.37 -13.38 10.10
C PRO A 207 -11.31 -13.07 11.60
N GLY A 208 -12.44 -12.64 12.17
CA GLY A 208 -12.54 -12.28 13.59
C GLY A 208 -11.92 -10.93 13.95
N LYS A 209 -11.35 -10.20 12.98
CA LYS A 209 -10.76 -8.87 13.20
C LYS A 209 -11.67 -7.74 12.76
N LEU A 210 -11.56 -6.60 13.44
CA LEU A 210 -12.27 -5.37 13.15
C LEU A 210 -11.33 -4.33 12.53
N ALA A 211 -11.59 -3.93 11.28
CA ALA A 211 -10.79 -2.95 10.54
C ALA A 211 -11.55 -1.64 10.31
N TYR A 212 -10.87 -0.51 10.47
CA TYR A 212 -11.43 0.82 10.34
C TYR A 212 -10.63 1.69 9.37
N ASP A 213 -11.35 2.46 8.55
CA ASP A 213 -10.74 3.47 7.68
C ASP A 213 -11.31 4.87 8.00
N PRO A 214 -10.51 5.79 8.59
CA PRO A 214 -10.96 7.14 8.92
C PRO A 214 -11.09 8.10 7.72
N PHE A 215 -10.68 7.67 6.52
CA PHE A 215 -10.74 8.44 5.28
C PHE A 215 -11.29 7.55 4.14
N MET A 216 -12.39 6.87 4.42
CA MET A 216 -12.78 5.69 3.63
C MET A 216 -13.13 5.98 2.16
N GLY A 217 -13.54 7.19 1.82
CA GLY A 217 -13.95 7.54 0.46
C GLY A 217 -14.99 6.57 -0.10
N THR A 218 -14.61 5.91 -1.19
CA THR A 218 -15.43 4.89 -1.88
C THR A 218 -15.23 3.46 -1.37
N GLY A 219 -14.43 3.29 -0.30
CA GLY A 219 -14.28 2.05 0.44
C GLY A 219 -13.22 1.09 -0.09
N SER A 220 -12.15 1.57 -0.75
CA SER A 220 -11.09 0.68 -1.27
C SER A 220 -10.42 -0.17 -0.19
N PHE A 221 -9.94 0.42 0.92
CA PHE A 221 -9.33 -0.35 2.01
C PHE A 221 -10.32 -1.23 2.77
N PRO A 222 -11.52 -0.76 3.18
CA PRO A 222 -12.55 -1.62 3.76
C PRO A 222 -12.88 -2.83 2.88
N LEU A 223 -12.99 -2.64 1.57
CA LEU A 223 -13.30 -3.74 0.65
C LEU A 223 -12.17 -4.78 0.57
N ALA A 224 -10.91 -4.33 0.55
CA ALA A 224 -9.73 -5.21 0.59
C ALA A 224 -9.62 -5.96 1.94
N CYS A 225 -9.89 -5.30 3.06
CA CYS A 225 -9.92 -5.96 4.37
C CYS A 225 -11.05 -7.01 4.46
N ALA A 226 -12.23 -6.68 3.92
CA ALA A 226 -13.36 -7.59 3.88
C ALA A 226 -13.11 -8.78 2.96
N HIS A 227 -12.32 -8.65 1.89
CA HIS A 227 -11.86 -9.79 1.10
C HIS A 227 -11.19 -10.85 1.98
N PHE A 228 -10.26 -10.41 2.84
CA PHE A 228 -9.47 -11.28 3.70
C PHE A 228 -10.17 -11.76 4.97
N GLY A 229 -11.43 -11.40 5.21
CA GLY A 229 -12.19 -11.92 6.37
C GLY A 229 -12.58 -10.90 7.42
N ALA A 230 -12.01 -9.69 7.38
CA ALA A 230 -12.26 -8.71 8.43
C ALA A 230 -13.69 -8.16 8.36
N VAL A 231 -14.24 -7.83 9.53
CA VAL A 231 -15.40 -6.95 9.64
C VAL A 231 -14.92 -5.52 9.52
N VAL A 232 -15.59 -4.69 8.72
CA VAL A 232 -15.06 -3.41 8.28
C VAL A 232 -16.09 -2.30 8.40
N PHE A 233 -15.59 -1.09 8.67
CA PHE A 233 -16.37 0.13 8.67
C PHE A 233 -15.44 1.33 8.50
N GLY A 234 -15.99 2.52 8.32
CA GLY A 234 -15.16 3.70 8.13
C GLY A 234 -15.87 5.02 8.36
N SER A 235 -15.10 6.08 8.29
CA SER A 235 -15.61 7.44 8.27
C SER A 235 -15.04 8.24 7.11
N ASP A 236 -15.73 9.30 6.73
CA ASP A 236 -15.22 10.29 5.81
C ASP A 236 -15.76 11.67 6.20
N LEU A 237 -14.96 12.70 5.93
CA LEU A 237 -15.35 14.10 6.10
C LEU A 237 -16.50 14.49 5.16
N ASP A 238 -16.64 13.81 4.03
CA ASP A 238 -17.71 14.01 3.06
C ASP A 238 -18.57 12.77 2.90
N GLY A 239 -19.70 12.71 3.61
CA GLY A 239 -20.62 11.56 3.51
C GLY A 239 -21.19 11.29 2.12
N ARG A 240 -21.00 12.17 1.13
CA ARG A 240 -21.38 11.90 -0.27
C ARG A 240 -20.51 10.81 -0.89
N SER A 241 -19.22 10.71 -0.54
CA SER A 241 -18.33 9.64 -1.02
C SER A 241 -18.79 8.28 -0.52
N ILE A 242 -19.32 8.21 0.71
CA ILE A 242 -19.82 6.97 1.29
C ILE A 242 -21.20 6.60 0.71
N ARG A 243 -22.14 7.56 0.74
CA ARG A 243 -23.54 7.34 0.32
C ARG A 243 -23.66 7.06 -1.18
N GLY A 244 -22.84 7.73 -2.01
CA GLY A 244 -22.98 7.69 -3.45
C GLY A 244 -24.35 8.17 -3.93
N LYS A 245 -24.84 7.63 -5.05
CA LYS A 245 -26.13 7.98 -5.66
C LYS A 245 -26.85 6.73 -6.19
N GLY A 246 -28.03 6.44 -5.64
CA GLY A 246 -28.86 5.31 -6.06
C GLY A 246 -28.10 3.98 -5.92
N ALA A 247 -28.04 3.20 -7.00
CA ALA A 247 -27.34 1.93 -7.03
C ALA A 247 -25.79 2.03 -7.03
N ARG A 248 -25.22 3.23 -7.11
CA ARG A 248 -23.77 3.46 -7.05
C ARG A 248 -23.40 3.99 -5.68
N SER A 249 -23.01 3.11 -4.77
CA SER A 249 -22.66 3.44 -3.39
C SER A 249 -21.60 2.49 -2.86
N VAL A 250 -20.95 2.85 -1.75
CA VAL A 250 -19.99 1.95 -1.08
C VAL A 250 -20.66 0.64 -0.68
N ARG A 251 -21.87 0.71 -0.12
CA ARG A 251 -22.67 -0.48 0.25
C ARG A 251 -22.85 -1.43 -0.94
N ASN A 252 -23.12 -0.90 -2.13
CA ASN A 252 -23.31 -1.73 -3.31
C ASN A 252 -22.02 -2.34 -3.84
N ASN A 253 -20.84 -1.72 -3.61
CA ASN A 253 -19.57 -2.40 -3.85
C ASN A 253 -19.48 -3.68 -2.99
N PHE A 254 -19.82 -3.62 -1.70
CA PHE A 254 -19.82 -4.82 -0.85
C PHE A 254 -20.82 -5.88 -1.30
N HIS A 255 -21.99 -5.50 -1.83
CA HIS A 255 -22.92 -6.44 -2.44
C HIS A 255 -22.34 -7.09 -3.71
N GLN A 256 -21.74 -6.29 -4.61
CA GLN A 256 -21.11 -6.77 -5.85
C GLN A 256 -20.07 -7.86 -5.57
N TYR A 257 -19.28 -7.73 -4.51
CA TYR A 257 -18.22 -8.67 -4.16
C TYR A 257 -18.61 -9.69 -3.09
N HIS A 258 -19.91 -9.82 -2.77
CA HIS A 258 -20.44 -10.77 -1.79
C HIS A 258 -19.86 -10.62 -0.35
N THR A 259 -19.40 -9.41 -0.02
CA THR A 259 -18.81 -9.06 1.29
C THR A 259 -19.71 -8.17 2.15
N ALA A 260 -20.97 -7.95 1.76
CA ALA A 260 -21.93 -7.11 2.49
C ALA A 260 -22.13 -7.50 3.95
N HIS A 261 -22.07 -8.80 4.29
CA HIS A 261 -22.18 -9.30 5.66
C HIS A 261 -21.02 -8.88 6.58
N ARG A 262 -19.91 -8.38 6.00
CA ARG A 262 -18.73 -7.88 6.72
C ARG A 262 -18.72 -6.36 6.86
N TYR A 263 -19.63 -5.64 6.23
CA TYR A 263 -19.64 -4.17 6.22
C TYR A 263 -20.62 -3.62 7.26
N LEU A 264 -20.13 -2.96 8.30
CA LEU A 264 -20.98 -2.34 9.33
C LEU A 264 -21.53 -0.97 8.93
N GLY A 265 -21.02 -0.39 7.84
CA GLY A 265 -21.43 0.92 7.36
C GLY A 265 -20.31 1.94 7.37
N GLY A 266 -20.67 3.17 6.98
CA GLY A 266 -19.79 4.32 7.03
C GLY A 266 -20.55 5.53 7.55
N PHE A 267 -19.87 6.41 8.28
CA PHE A 267 -20.47 7.58 8.90
C PHE A 267 -19.65 8.85 8.63
N ILE A 268 -20.29 10.01 8.81
CA ILE A 268 -19.60 11.30 8.66
C ILE A 268 -18.89 11.61 9.96
N ALA A 269 -17.57 11.63 9.92
CA ALA A 269 -16.73 12.06 11.03
C ALA A 269 -15.34 12.41 10.50
N ASP A 270 -14.54 13.03 11.36
CA ASP A 270 -13.10 13.11 11.20
C ASP A 270 -12.42 12.71 12.52
N LEU A 271 -11.11 12.52 12.51
CA LEU A 271 -10.35 12.06 13.68
C LEU A 271 -10.47 12.99 14.89
N THR A 272 -10.63 14.30 14.67
CA THR A 272 -10.79 15.30 15.74
C THR A 272 -12.19 15.31 16.35
N ASN A 273 -13.18 14.72 15.66
CA ASN A 273 -14.57 14.60 16.10
C ASN A 273 -15.09 13.18 15.86
N SER A 274 -14.34 12.17 16.31
CA SER A 274 -14.70 10.77 16.11
C SER A 274 -15.74 10.31 17.15
N PRO A 275 -16.81 9.61 16.73
CA PRO A 275 -17.76 8.99 17.66
C PRO A 275 -17.18 7.73 18.33
N LEU A 276 -16.04 7.23 17.87
CA LEU A 276 -15.34 6.09 18.46
C LEU A 276 -14.65 6.56 19.74
N ARG A 277 -15.08 6.05 20.89
CA ARG A 277 -14.58 6.43 22.22
C ARG A 277 -13.57 5.42 22.72
N THR A 278 -12.57 5.88 23.48
CA THR A 278 -11.67 4.99 24.22
C THR A 278 -12.46 4.16 25.23
N SER A 279 -11.92 3.00 25.56
CA SER A 279 -12.34 2.11 26.64
C SER A 279 -12.19 2.67 28.06
N PHE A 280 -11.71 3.91 28.21
CA PHE A 280 -11.60 4.61 29.50
C PHE A 280 -12.61 5.74 29.56
N ILE A 281 -13.63 5.60 30.41
CA ILE A 281 -14.38 6.75 30.91
C ILE A 281 -13.42 7.49 31.86
N PRO A 282 -13.01 8.74 31.59
CA PRO A 282 -12.40 9.55 32.64
C PRO A 282 -13.42 9.64 33.76
N SER A 283 -13.10 9.14 34.95
CA SER A 283 -13.90 9.50 36.12
C SER A 283 -13.90 11.03 36.19
N PRO A 284 -15.06 11.70 36.31
CA PRO A 284 -15.06 13.14 36.49
C PRO A 284 -14.16 13.47 37.69
N PRO A 285 -13.33 14.52 37.61
CA PRO A 285 -12.57 14.94 38.78
C PRO A 285 -13.55 15.15 39.94
N PRO A 286 -13.25 14.66 41.15
CA PRO A 286 -14.11 14.92 42.29
C PRO A 286 -14.30 16.44 42.41
N PRO A 287 -15.52 16.92 42.70
CA PRO A 287 -15.75 18.34 42.87
C PRO A 287 -14.75 18.88 43.91
N PRO A 288 -14.12 20.05 43.67
CA PRO A 288 -13.23 20.64 44.65
C PRO A 288 -14.03 20.83 45.93
N GLN A 289 -13.70 20.07 46.97
CA GLN A 289 -14.26 20.30 48.30
C GLN A 289 -13.55 21.54 48.86
N PRO A 290 -14.29 22.60 49.19
CA PRO A 290 -13.73 23.69 49.98
C PRO A 290 -13.46 23.14 51.38
N ASP A 291 -12.18 23.09 51.78
CA ASP A 291 -11.70 22.98 53.16
C ASP A 291 -11.05 21.66 53.63
N GLN A 292 -10.28 20.93 52.79
CA GLN A 292 -9.35 19.91 53.32
C GLN A 292 -7.86 20.22 53.06
N PRO A 293 -7.01 20.26 54.11
CA PRO A 293 -5.56 20.41 53.96
C PRO A 293 -4.92 19.11 53.43
N PRO A 294 -3.69 19.17 52.87
CA PRO A 294 -3.08 18.03 52.19
C PRO A 294 -2.68 16.96 53.20
N THR A 295 -3.41 15.84 53.23
CA THR A 295 -2.97 14.63 53.95
C THR A 295 -2.22 13.71 53.01
N ASN A 296 -0.91 13.59 53.22
CA ASN A 296 -0.11 12.46 52.77
C ASN A 296 -0.57 11.21 53.52
N THR A 297 -1.25 10.29 52.84
CA THR A 297 -1.33 8.89 53.27
C THR A 297 -1.29 7.96 52.06
N ASN A 298 -0.13 7.31 51.92
CA ASN A 298 0.00 5.98 51.34
C ASN A 298 -1.01 5.05 52.02
N THR A 299 -2.02 4.58 51.28
CA THR A 299 -2.63 3.24 51.31
C THR A 299 -4.01 3.35 50.68
N ASP A 300 -4.14 2.90 49.45
CA ASP A 300 -5.33 2.15 49.07
C ASP A 300 -5.00 1.23 47.90
N GLN A 301 -4.80 -0.04 48.26
CA GLN A 301 -4.88 -1.20 47.39
C GLN A 301 -6.33 -1.41 46.93
N ASN A 302 -6.95 -0.39 46.34
CA ASN A 302 -8.23 -0.58 45.68
C ASN A 302 -7.92 -1.19 44.32
N GLU A 303 -7.99 -2.52 44.26
CA GLU A 303 -7.95 -3.30 43.03
C GLU A 303 -8.74 -2.56 41.96
N LYS A 304 -8.01 -2.09 40.93
CA LYS A 304 -8.60 -1.56 39.70
C LYS A 304 -9.41 -2.70 39.10
N LYS A 305 -10.69 -2.84 39.50
CA LYS A 305 -11.70 -3.55 38.73
C LYS A 305 -11.76 -2.83 37.39
N LYS A 306 -10.94 -3.27 36.44
CA LYS A 306 -11.00 -2.86 35.04
C LYS A 306 -12.41 -3.20 34.58
N HIS A 307 -13.29 -2.21 34.53
CA HIS A 307 -14.55 -2.37 33.83
C HIS A 307 -14.23 -2.85 32.42
N PRO A 308 -14.95 -3.86 31.90
CA PRO A 308 -14.74 -4.31 30.53
C PRO A 308 -14.90 -3.10 29.60
N PRO A 309 -14.04 -2.98 28.57
CA PRO A 309 -14.07 -1.84 27.68
C PRO A 309 -15.46 -1.70 27.04
N LEU A 310 -15.97 -0.47 26.96
CA LEU A 310 -17.29 -0.18 26.35
C LEU A 310 -17.36 -0.58 24.86
N GLN A 311 -16.21 -0.68 24.19
CA GLN A 311 -16.08 -1.09 22.79
C GLN A 311 -14.88 -2.03 22.62
N PRO A 312 -14.96 -3.06 21.76
CA PRO A 312 -13.80 -3.87 21.44
C PRO A 312 -12.74 -2.98 20.75
N PRO A 313 -11.44 -3.20 21.03
CA PRO A 313 -10.38 -2.48 20.34
C PRO A 313 -10.39 -2.82 18.84
N LEU A 314 -9.86 -1.91 18.03
CA LEU A 314 -9.66 -2.14 16.60
C LEU A 314 -8.41 -3.01 16.39
N ASP A 315 -8.46 -3.90 15.40
CA ASP A 315 -7.31 -4.71 15.02
C ASP A 315 -6.48 -4.04 13.93
N ALA A 316 -7.14 -3.30 13.02
CA ALA A 316 -6.49 -2.63 11.92
C ALA A 316 -7.09 -1.24 11.69
N ILE A 317 -6.22 -0.24 11.49
CA ILE A 317 -6.61 1.05 10.95
C ILE A 317 -5.85 1.23 9.63
N LEU A 318 -6.54 1.53 8.54
CA LEU A 318 -5.94 1.76 7.23
C LEU A 318 -6.35 3.14 6.77
N CYS A 319 -5.41 3.97 6.35
CA CYS A 319 -5.73 5.33 5.93
C CYS A 319 -4.83 5.86 4.82
N ASP A 320 -5.45 6.59 3.90
CA ASP A 320 -4.80 7.44 2.90
C ASP A 320 -5.36 8.87 3.05
N PRO A 321 -4.85 9.65 4.01
CA PRO A 321 -5.35 11.00 4.27
C PRO A 321 -5.09 11.95 3.09
N PRO A 322 -5.86 13.04 2.95
CA PRO A 322 -5.62 14.03 1.89
C PRO A 322 -4.28 14.74 2.08
N TYR A 323 -3.41 14.73 1.06
CA TYR A 323 -2.07 15.35 1.11
C TYR A 323 -2.08 16.88 0.88
N GLY A 324 -3.26 17.50 0.72
CA GLY A 324 -3.36 18.94 0.49
C GLY A 324 -3.13 19.37 -0.96
N VAL A 325 -3.05 18.45 -1.91
CA VAL A 325 -2.81 18.76 -3.33
C VAL A 325 -4.12 18.89 -4.10
N ARG A 326 -4.82 17.76 -4.29
CA ARG A 326 -6.11 17.70 -5.01
C ARG A 326 -7.27 18.13 -4.12
N GLU A 327 -7.15 17.82 -2.84
CA GLU A 327 -8.11 18.17 -1.81
C GLU A 327 -7.40 18.93 -0.70
N GLY A 328 -7.99 20.05 -0.27
CA GLY A 328 -7.45 20.81 0.85
C GLY A 328 -7.61 20.03 2.15
N LEU A 329 -6.54 19.97 2.95
CA LEU A 329 -6.58 19.41 4.29
C LEU A 329 -7.59 20.16 5.14
N LYS A 330 -8.60 19.43 5.62
CA LYS A 330 -9.71 19.97 6.41
C LYS A 330 -10.14 18.97 7.47
N VAL A 331 -10.73 19.51 8.53
CA VAL A 331 -11.42 18.75 9.59
C VAL A 331 -12.80 19.36 9.83
N LEU A 332 -13.67 18.67 10.56
CA LEU A 332 -14.98 19.21 10.92
C LEU A 332 -14.83 20.42 11.84
N GLY A 333 -15.81 21.30 11.73
CA GLY A 333 -15.91 22.53 12.51
C GLY A 333 -15.77 23.78 11.65
N SER A 334 -15.91 24.92 12.30
CA SER A 334 -15.90 26.22 11.65
C SER A 334 -14.99 27.18 12.41
N THR A 335 -14.35 28.11 11.69
CA THR A 335 -13.68 29.25 12.32
C THR A 335 -14.64 30.40 12.65
N ARG A 336 -15.89 30.33 12.16
CA ARG A 336 -16.92 31.35 12.36
C ARG A 336 -17.86 30.96 13.49
N ALA A 337 -17.93 31.77 14.55
CA ALA A 337 -18.71 31.50 15.76
C ALA A 337 -20.19 31.17 15.50
N HIS A 338 -20.87 31.90 14.60
CA HIS A 338 -22.28 31.63 14.27
C HIS A 338 -22.55 30.26 13.60
N LEU A 339 -21.52 29.58 13.08
CA LEU A 339 -21.65 28.23 12.53
C LEU A 339 -21.39 27.14 13.59
N HIS A 340 -21.15 27.52 14.85
CA HIS A 340 -21.11 26.62 15.99
C HIS A 340 -22.50 26.44 16.60
N GLU A 341 -23.42 27.35 16.30
CA GLU A 341 -24.81 27.26 16.72
C GLU A 341 -25.59 26.29 15.83
N VAL A 342 -26.65 25.69 16.39
CA VAL A 342 -27.55 24.83 15.64
C VAL A 342 -28.31 25.70 14.63
N VAL A 343 -28.00 25.49 13.35
CA VAL A 343 -28.76 26.10 12.26
C VAL A 343 -30.13 25.42 12.19
N HIS A 344 -31.20 26.19 12.35
CA HIS A 344 -32.57 25.73 12.19
C HIS A 344 -33.08 26.11 10.79
N LEU A 345 -33.81 25.20 10.16
CA LEU A 345 -34.49 25.45 8.89
C LEU A 345 -35.75 26.30 9.12
N ALA A 346 -36.37 26.75 8.03
CA ALA A 346 -37.59 27.57 8.08
C ALA A 346 -38.76 26.88 8.82
N ASP A 347 -38.76 25.56 8.89
CA ASP A 347 -39.76 24.75 9.61
C ASP A 347 -39.41 24.50 11.08
N GLY A 348 -38.31 25.08 11.59
CA GLY A 348 -37.82 24.89 12.96
C GLY A 348 -37.04 23.59 13.18
N THR A 349 -36.82 22.76 12.15
CA THR A 349 -36.02 21.54 12.29
C THR A 349 -34.53 21.87 12.30
N PRO A 350 -33.72 21.29 13.20
CA PRO A 350 -32.27 21.40 13.14
C PRO A 350 -31.72 20.86 11.82
N ALA A 351 -30.94 21.66 11.10
CA ALA A 351 -30.39 21.32 9.79
C ALA A 351 -29.50 20.07 9.83
N HIS A 352 -28.86 19.77 10.96
CA HIS A 352 -27.99 18.60 11.12
C HIS A 352 -28.73 17.25 11.10
N LEU A 353 -30.06 17.25 11.27
CA LEU A 353 -30.90 16.05 11.18
C LEU A 353 -31.27 15.70 9.73
N GLN A 354 -30.99 16.59 8.78
CA GLN A 354 -31.28 16.33 7.37
C GLN A 354 -30.36 15.25 6.81
N ALA A 355 -30.92 14.31 6.03
CA ALA A 355 -30.16 13.20 5.46
C ALA A 355 -29.00 13.64 4.53
N ASN A 356 -29.12 14.83 3.94
CA ASN A 356 -28.13 15.44 3.06
C ASN A 356 -27.25 16.49 3.75
N TYR A 357 -27.33 16.63 5.08
CA TYR A 357 -26.52 17.58 5.83
C TYR A 357 -25.03 17.34 5.58
N LEU A 358 -24.32 18.43 5.33
CA LEU A 358 -22.86 18.45 5.25
C LEU A 358 -22.35 19.37 6.36
N PRO A 359 -21.64 18.82 7.36
CA PRO A 359 -21.11 19.64 8.44
C PRO A 359 -20.08 20.65 7.93
N PRO A 360 -19.94 21.81 8.61
CA PRO A 360 -18.94 22.80 8.27
C PRO A 360 -17.52 22.22 8.41
N LYS A 361 -16.61 22.75 7.59
CA LYS A 361 -15.21 22.28 7.50
C LYS A 361 -14.29 23.47 7.66
N ARG A 362 -13.17 23.27 8.37
CA ARG A 362 -12.10 24.26 8.53
C ARG A 362 -10.78 23.72 7.99
N PRO A 363 -9.87 24.59 7.49
CA PRO A 363 -8.53 24.18 7.11
C PRO A 363 -7.77 23.48 8.25
N TYR A 364 -6.88 22.56 7.88
CA TYR A 364 -6.05 21.80 8.82
C TYR A 364 -4.65 21.58 8.26
N SER A 365 -3.66 21.34 9.10
CA SER A 365 -2.28 21.10 8.67
C SER A 365 -1.99 19.60 8.54
N LEU A 366 -1.13 19.23 7.58
CA LEU A 366 -0.73 17.84 7.36
C LEU A 366 -0.01 17.26 8.58
N GLY A 367 0.95 17.99 9.17
CA GLY A 367 1.67 17.53 10.36
C GLY A 367 0.74 17.20 11.53
N ARG A 368 -0.29 18.02 11.78
CA ARG A 368 -1.31 17.71 12.80
C ARG A 368 -2.13 16.49 12.43
N MET A 369 -2.54 16.38 11.17
CA MET A 369 -3.31 15.22 10.73
C MET A 369 -2.54 13.92 10.94
N LEU A 370 -1.24 13.88 10.63
CA LEU A 370 -0.39 12.71 10.85
C LEU A 370 -0.27 12.36 12.34
N GLU A 371 -0.07 13.35 13.21
CA GLU A 371 -0.04 13.14 14.66
C GLU A 371 -1.40 12.71 15.23
N ASP A 372 -2.51 13.26 14.72
CA ASP A 372 -3.87 12.88 15.10
C ASP A 372 -4.17 11.43 14.72
N ILE A 373 -3.71 10.99 13.55
CA ILE A 373 -3.80 9.59 13.12
C ILE A 373 -3.05 8.69 14.09
N LEU A 374 -1.82 9.05 14.47
CA LEU A 374 -1.01 8.25 15.39
C LEU A 374 -1.61 8.19 16.80
N GLU A 375 -2.05 9.31 17.37
CA GLU A 375 -2.73 9.30 18.68
C GLU A 375 -4.03 8.50 18.61
N PHE A 376 -4.85 8.70 17.57
CA PHE A 376 -6.07 7.95 17.41
C PHE A 376 -5.80 6.44 17.31
N ALA A 377 -4.79 6.04 16.54
CA ALA A 377 -4.38 4.65 16.46
C ALA A 377 -3.86 4.12 17.80
N ALA A 378 -3.06 4.91 18.52
CA ALA A 378 -2.57 4.56 19.84
C ALA A 378 -3.71 4.35 20.86
N GLU A 379 -4.78 5.13 20.75
CA GLU A 379 -5.93 5.04 21.66
C GLU A 379 -6.95 3.95 21.27
N ARG A 380 -7.00 3.55 20.00
CA ARG A 380 -8.10 2.70 19.46
C ARG A 380 -7.65 1.31 19.07
N LEU A 381 -6.37 1.10 18.75
CA LEU A 381 -5.84 -0.21 18.40
C LEU A 381 -5.66 -1.11 19.62
N GLY A 382 -5.89 -2.40 19.43
CA GLY A 382 -5.63 -3.42 20.43
C GLY A 382 -4.15 -3.52 20.77
N GLU A 383 -3.83 -3.63 22.06
CA GLU A 383 -2.46 -3.75 22.55
C GLU A 383 -1.76 -5.00 21.99
N GLY A 384 -0.51 -4.84 21.54
CA GLY A 384 0.37 -5.94 21.10
C GLY A 384 0.03 -6.57 19.75
N ARG A 385 -1.17 -6.34 19.19
CA ARG A 385 -1.60 -6.94 17.91
C ARG A 385 -2.19 -5.95 16.91
N GLY A 386 -2.67 -4.80 17.38
CA GLY A 386 -3.29 -3.80 16.51
C GLY A 386 -2.26 -3.14 15.59
N ARG A 387 -2.63 -2.91 14.33
CA ARG A 387 -1.75 -2.30 13.33
C ARG A 387 -2.38 -1.09 12.65
N LEU A 388 -1.56 -0.08 12.38
CA LEU A 388 -1.92 1.09 11.58
C LEU A 388 -1.18 1.03 10.26
N GLY A 389 -1.89 1.11 9.14
CA GLY A 389 -1.35 1.41 7.81
C GLY A 389 -1.65 2.86 7.45
N LEU A 390 -0.59 3.65 7.26
CA LEU A 390 -0.66 5.08 6.97
C LEU A 390 0.09 5.38 5.67
N TRP A 391 -0.64 5.81 4.65
CA TRP A 391 -0.05 6.39 3.45
C TRP A 391 0.29 7.87 3.67
N MET A 392 1.48 8.29 3.26
CA MET A 392 1.90 9.69 3.33
C MET A 392 2.82 10.06 2.16
N PRO A 393 2.84 11.33 1.73
CA PRO A 393 3.72 11.77 0.66
C PRO A 393 5.18 11.76 1.14
N VAL A 394 6.09 11.44 0.23
CA VAL A 394 7.54 11.61 0.37
C VAL A 394 7.91 12.85 -0.44
N ALA A 395 8.78 13.68 0.11
CA ALA A 395 9.32 14.82 -0.61
C ALA A 395 10.79 14.51 -0.97
N GLY A 396 11.11 14.36 -2.26
CA GLY A 396 12.52 14.24 -2.69
C GLY A 396 12.86 13.30 -3.86
N ALA A 397 11.98 12.45 -4.39
CA ALA A 397 12.39 11.48 -5.43
C ALA A 397 12.36 12.06 -6.85
N ALA A 398 13.33 12.91 -7.19
CA ALA A 398 13.70 13.24 -8.56
C ALA A 398 15.23 13.31 -8.64
N GLY A 399 15.87 12.15 -8.78
CA GLY A 399 17.34 12.04 -8.80
C GLY A 399 17.90 10.71 -9.31
N ARG A 400 17.10 9.88 -10.00
CA ARG A 400 17.59 8.65 -10.66
C ARG A 400 16.98 8.51 -12.05
N ALA A 401 17.24 9.49 -12.91
CA ALA A 401 17.04 9.37 -14.35
C ALA A 401 17.95 10.39 -15.02
N GLY A 402 19.20 9.99 -15.25
CA GLY A 402 20.20 10.81 -15.90
C GLY A 402 21.46 10.00 -16.09
N GLU A 403 21.44 9.12 -17.10
CA GLU A 403 22.57 8.76 -17.97
C GLU A 403 22.18 7.54 -18.83
N SER A 404 21.44 7.81 -19.92
CA SER A 404 21.60 7.17 -21.22
C SER A 404 20.64 7.85 -22.20
N GLU A 405 21.08 8.97 -22.77
CA GLU A 405 20.47 9.48 -23.99
C GLU A 405 20.84 8.53 -25.14
N GLY A 406 19.84 8.07 -25.88
CA GLY A 406 19.99 7.16 -27.02
C GLY A 406 18.67 6.97 -27.75
N GLU A 407 18.41 7.90 -28.66
CA GLU A 407 17.58 7.84 -29.89
C GLU A 407 16.10 7.37 -29.81
N GLU A 408 15.23 8.32 -30.16
CA GLU A 408 13.80 8.17 -30.36
C GLU A 408 13.48 7.35 -31.63
N GLU A 409 12.56 6.38 -31.51
CA GLU A 409 11.73 5.92 -32.64
C GLU A 409 10.24 5.99 -32.24
N GLU A 410 9.46 6.67 -33.07
CA GLU A 410 8.03 6.95 -32.89
C GLU A 410 7.18 5.66 -32.83
N GLY A 411 6.33 5.55 -31.80
CA GLY A 411 5.33 4.49 -31.69
C GLY A 411 4.08 4.97 -30.91
N GLN A 412 2.95 5.02 -31.61
CA GLN A 412 1.69 5.66 -31.22
C GLN A 412 1.06 5.20 -29.89
N LEU A 413 0.71 6.17 -29.04
CA LEU A 413 -0.21 6.02 -27.90
C LEU A 413 -1.68 6.05 -28.38
N PRO A 414 -2.58 5.16 -27.91
CA PRO A 414 -4.00 5.28 -28.19
C PRO A 414 -4.66 6.36 -27.33
N GLN A 415 -5.25 7.37 -27.99
CA GLN A 415 -6.14 8.37 -27.38
C GLN A 415 -7.41 7.71 -26.83
N GLN A 416 -7.64 7.78 -25.52
CA GLN A 416 -8.97 7.51 -24.96
C GLN A 416 -9.82 8.77 -24.99
N GLN A 417 -10.72 8.83 -25.97
CA GLN A 417 -11.73 9.86 -26.10
C GLN A 417 -12.71 9.85 -24.92
N GLN A 418 -12.92 11.03 -24.35
CA GLN A 418 -14.09 11.34 -23.52
C GLN A 418 -15.34 11.27 -24.38
N GLN A 419 -16.27 10.35 -24.07
CA GLN A 419 -17.65 10.48 -24.50
C GLN A 419 -18.59 10.45 -23.30
N GLN A 420 -19.29 11.56 -23.11
CA GLN A 420 -20.53 11.65 -22.35
C GLN A 420 -21.58 10.83 -23.08
N GLN A 421 -22.24 9.88 -22.40
CA GLN A 421 -23.42 9.23 -22.95
C GLN A 421 -24.55 9.19 -21.91
N GLN A 422 -25.68 9.79 -22.31
CA GLN A 422 -27.02 9.58 -21.78
C GLN A 422 -27.53 8.19 -22.22
N PRO A 423 -28.48 7.57 -21.50
CA PRO A 423 -28.84 6.17 -21.73
C PRO A 423 -29.88 6.00 -22.85
N PRO A 424 -29.80 4.94 -23.68
CA PRO A 424 -30.92 4.49 -24.51
C PRO A 424 -31.69 3.32 -23.90
N ARG A 425 -32.92 3.17 -24.40
CA ARG A 425 -33.98 2.25 -24.02
C ARG A 425 -33.77 0.81 -24.52
N LEU A 426 -34.50 -0.09 -23.86
CA LEU A 426 -34.69 -1.52 -24.11
C LEU A 426 -35.17 -1.88 -25.52
N GLY A 427 -34.76 -3.06 -25.99
CA GLY A 427 -35.34 -3.83 -27.11
C GLY A 427 -34.59 -5.15 -27.30
N GLU A 428 -35.36 -6.25 -27.33
CA GLU A 428 -35.03 -7.68 -27.55
C GLU A 428 -34.41 -7.89 -28.97
N GLU A 429 -33.80 -9.01 -29.42
CA GLU A 429 -34.08 -10.44 -29.31
C GLU A 429 -33.00 -11.24 -30.13
N GLU A 430 -32.72 -12.52 -29.77
CA GLU A 430 -32.27 -13.69 -30.58
C GLU A 430 -31.10 -13.61 -31.63
N ALA A 431 -30.45 -14.67 -32.13
CA ALA A 431 -29.99 -16.01 -31.76
C ALA A 431 -29.03 -16.47 -32.90
N ASN A 432 -28.11 -17.39 -32.57
CA ASN A 432 -27.04 -18.07 -33.35
C ASN A 432 -27.46 -18.76 -34.69
N PRO A 433 -26.61 -19.53 -35.44
CA PRO A 433 -25.13 -19.69 -35.52
C PRO A 433 -24.60 -19.83 -36.99
N SER A 434 -23.31 -20.15 -37.23
CA SER A 434 -22.78 -21.24 -38.11
C SER A 434 -21.40 -20.96 -38.76
N ASP A 435 -20.40 -21.80 -38.42
CA ASP A 435 -19.25 -22.24 -39.25
C ASP A 435 -19.71 -23.37 -40.23
N PRO A 436 -18.90 -24.06 -41.10
CA PRO A 436 -17.43 -24.11 -41.27
C PRO A 436 -16.92 -24.21 -42.75
N ALA A 437 -15.60 -24.43 -42.93
CA ALA A 437 -15.00 -25.56 -43.70
C ALA A 437 -13.89 -25.21 -44.75
N THR A 438 -12.69 -25.76 -44.49
CA THR A 438 -11.82 -26.58 -45.39
C THR A 438 -11.21 -25.90 -46.65
N THR A 439 -9.90 -26.01 -46.96
CA THR A 439 -9.33 -27.10 -47.81
C THR A 439 -7.79 -27.07 -47.90
N THR A 440 -7.24 -28.29 -47.86
CA THR A 440 -5.94 -28.90 -48.23
C THR A 440 -5.09 -28.37 -49.41
N THR A 441 -3.75 -28.56 -49.34
CA THR A 441 -2.87 -29.35 -50.26
C THR A 441 -1.39 -29.32 -49.78
N THR A 442 -0.72 -30.43 -49.42
CA THR A 442 0.19 -31.31 -50.22
C THR A 442 1.46 -30.57 -50.75
N THR A 443 2.71 -30.93 -50.44
CA THR A 443 3.52 -32.00 -51.11
C THR A 443 4.91 -32.17 -50.43
N THR A 444 5.38 -33.43 -50.37
CA THR A 444 6.68 -34.02 -49.91
C THR A 444 7.84 -33.89 -50.95
N PRO A 445 9.01 -34.59 -50.84
CA PRO A 445 10.12 -34.46 -49.88
C PRO A 445 11.52 -34.42 -50.58
N ALA A 446 12.63 -34.24 -49.84
CA ALA A 446 13.96 -34.61 -50.34
C ALA A 446 14.95 -34.97 -49.21
N THR A 447 15.83 -35.92 -49.53
CA THR A 447 16.60 -36.82 -48.65
C THR A 447 18.09 -36.45 -48.58
N ALA A 448 18.81 -37.12 -47.66
CA ALA A 448 20.27 -37.42 -47.68
C ALA A 448 21.22 -36.34 -47.10
N THR A 449 22.31 -36.60 -46.37
CA THR A 449 23.04 -37.82 -45.97
C THR A 449 24.08 -37.44 -44.89
N ALA A 450 24.56 -38.44 -44.14
CA ALA A 450 25.55 -38.37 -43.05
C ALA A 450 26.99 -38.01 -43.45
N ALA A 451 27.81 -37.53 -42.47
CA ALA A 451 29.17 -38.03 -42.16
C ALA A 451 29.91 -37.17 -41.10
N THR A 452 30.30 -37.81 -39.98
CA THR A 452 31.45 -37.50 -39.08
C THR A 452 32.77 -38.04 -39.76
N PRO A 453 34.04 -37.86 -39.29
CA PRO A 453 34.50 -37.55 -37.92
C PRO A 453 35.83 -36.75 -37.72
N THR A 454 36.18 -36.56 -36.43
CA THR A 454 37.52 -36.54 -35.78
C THR A 454 38.55 -35.44 -36.06
N ALA A 455 39.00 -34.75 -34.99
CA ALA A 455 40.41 -34.69 -34.56
C ALA A 455 40.54 -34.05 -33.16
N ASN A 456 41.22 -34.74 -32.23
CA ASN A 456 41.69 -34.20 -30.95
C ASN A 456 43.06 -33.51 -31.11
N PRO A 457 43.42 -32.51 -30.27
CA PRO A 457 44.67 -31.77 -30.33
C PRO A 457 45.81 -32.37 -29.48
N PRO A 458 47.09 -31.97 -29.69
CA PRO A 458 48.27 -32.36 -28.91
C PRO A 458 48.53 -31.45 -27.68
N PRO A 459 49.51 -31.79 -26.81
CA PRO A 459 49.48 -31.42 -25.39
C PRO A 459 50.43 -30.28 -24.96
N ALA A 460 50.19 -29.83 -23.71
CA ALA A 460 51.11 -29.27 -22.71
C ALA A 460 51.74 -27.87 -22.92
N SER A 461 51.47 -26.96 -21.98
CA SER A 461 52.49 -26.16 -21.28
C SER A 461 51.85 -25.36 -20.14
N ASP A 462 52.42 -25.49 -18.93
CA ASP A 462 52.12 -24.66 -17.78
C ASP A 462 52.51 -23.18 -18.06
N PRO A 463 51.69 -22.20 -17.66
CA PRO A 463 52.02 -20.80 -17.81
C PRO A 463 52.94 -20.28 -16.67
N PRO A 464 53.85 -19.33 -16.96
CA PRO A 464 54.68 -18.68 -15.97
C PRO A 464 53.90 -17.63 -15.15
N SER A 465 54.42 -17.37 -13.94
CA SER A 465 53.99 -16.39 -12.96
C SER A 465 53.74 -14.98 -13.52
N HIS A 466 52.54 -14.44 -13.27
CA HIS A 466 52.20 -13.04 -13.54
C HIS A 466 52.76 -12.07 -12.48
N PRO A 467 53.14 -10.84 -12.87
CA PRO A 467 53.57 -9.77 -11.96
C PRO A 467 52.37 -9.09 -11.26
N SER A 468 52.65 -8.57 -10.06
CA SER A 468 51.71 -7.80 -9.23
C SER A 468 51.11 -6.59 -9.97
N PRO A 469 49.83 -6.25 -9.71
CA PRO A 469 49.21 -5.04 -10.26
C PRO A 469 49.70 -3.76 -9.52
N PRO A 470 49.73 -2.60 -10.21
CA PRO A 470 50.13 -1.33 -9.60
C PRO A 470 49.05 -0.76 -8.68
N ASP A 471 49.51 -0.01 -7.67
CA ASP A 471 48.72 0.69 -6.64
C ASP A 471 47.55 1.50 -7.23
N GLN A 472 46.34 1.24 -6.72
CA GLN A 472 45.18 2.12 -6.89
C GLN A 472 45.32 3.35 -5.97
N PRO A 473 44.99 4.56 -6.44
CA PRO A 473 44.94 5.73 -5.58
C PRO A 473 43.79 5.59 -4.55
N PRO A 474 43.90 6.24 -3.38
CA PRO A 474 42.94 6.08 -2.29
C PRO A 474 41.55 6.52 -2.73
N ALA A 475 40.55 5.70 -2.39
CA ALA A 475 39.14 5.98 -2.63
C ALA A 475 38.76 7.33 -2.00
N GLU A 476 38.27 8.25 -2.83
CA GLU A 476 37.60 9.46 -2.34
C GLU A 476 36.37 9.04 -1.54
N PRO A 477 36.08 9.70 -0.39
CA PRO A 477 34.91 9.39 0.39
C PRO A 477 33.68 9.68 -0.46
N GLN A 478 32.89 8.64 -0.73
CA GLN A 478 31.57 8.75 -1.33
C GLN A 478 30.77 9.76 -0.50
N GLN A 479 30.51 10.93 -1.06
CA GLN A 479 29.51 11.84 -0.52
C GLN A 479 28.16 11.14 -0.66
N GLU A 480 27.70 10.52 0.42
CA GLU A 480 26.29 10.18 0.60
C GLU A 480 25.51 11.48 0.37
N SER A 481 24.80 11.56 -0.76
CA SER A 481 23.81 12.59 -0.98
C SER A 481 22.72 12.40 0.06
N GLN A 482 22.80 13.16 1.16
CA GLN A 482 21.72 13.30 2.12
C GLN A 482 20.56 13.98 1.42
N ASP A 483 19.72 13.19 0.74
CA ASP A 483 18.38 13.60 0.35
C ASP A 483 17.59 13.80 1.66
N GLU A 484 17.68 14.99 2.24
CA GLU A 484 16.91 15.37 3.42
C GLU A 484 15.42 15.19 3.12
N GLU A 485 14.84 14.19 3.76
CA GLU A 485 13.42 13.89 3.73
C GLU A 485 12.62 15.10 4.29
N ILE A 486 12.03 15.92 3.40
CA ILE A 486 11.40 17.21 3.80
C ILE A 486 10.20 17.00 4.76
N ILE A 487 9.59 15.80 4.79
CA ILE A 487 8.54 15.44 5.73
C ILE A 487 9.00 14.22 6.53
N PRO A 488 9.40 14.38 7.80
CA PRO A 488 9.91 13.26 8.59
C PRO A 488 8.80 12.23 8.86
N ILE A 489 9.22 10.97 8.99
CA ILE A 489 8.37 9.88 9.47
C ILE A 489 7.80 10.25 10.85
N PRO A 490 6.47 10.32 11.00
CA PRO A 490 5.85 10.76 12.25
C PRO A 490 5.99 9.65 13.31
N THR A 491 6.22 10.02 14.57
CA THR A 491 6.47 9.05 15.65
C THR A 491 5.50 9.21 16.80
N HIS A 492 5.28 8.13 17.56
CA HIS A 492 4.42 8.14 18.74
C HIS A 492 4.95 7.12 19.76
N PRO A 493 5.09 7.46 21.07
CA PRO A 493 5.73 6.59 22.07
C PRO A 493 5.10 5.20 22.23
N ALA A 494 3.81 5.09 21.92
CA ALA A 494 3.05 3.85 22.06
C ALA A 494 2.85 3.06 20.74
N LEU A 495 3.50 3.48 19.66
CA LEU A 495 3.47 2.83 18.36
C LEU A 495 4.90 2.58 17.87
N ARG A 496 5.18 1.35 17.43
CA ARG A 496 6.47 1.01 16.82
C ARG A 496 6.30 0.95 15.31
N LEU A 497 7.14 1.66 14.57
CA LEU A 497 7.24 1.50 13.12
C LEU A 497 7.74 0.07 12.82
N ALA A 498 6.92 -0.72 12.14
CA ALA A 498 7.23 -2.09 11.74
C ALA A 498 7.84 -2.11 10.33
N HIS A 499 7.23 -1.40 9.39
CA HIS A 499 7.67 -1.35 8.00
C HIS A 499 7.48 0.06 7.40
N SER A 500 8.35 0.40 6.45
CA SER A 500 8.24 1.58 5.59
C SER A 500 8.50 1.15 4.16
N SER A 501 7.50 1.27 3.30
CA SER A 501 7.57 0.86 1.90
C SER A 501 7.24 2.04 1.00
N GLN A 502 8.13 2.35 0.05
CA GLN A 502 8.00 3.49 -0.84
C GLN A 502 7.44 3.07 -2.21
N GLN A 503 6.45 3.82 -2.68
CA GLN A 503 5.96 3.78 -4.05
C GLN A 503 6.47 5.02 -4.78
N ASP A 504 7.30 4.78 -5.78
CA ASP A 504 7.81 5.81 -6.65
C ASP A 504 6.89 6.08 -7.84
N PHE A 505 6.75 7.35 -8.16
CA PHE A 505 6.21 7.84 -9.43
C PHE A 505 7.28 8.73 -10.07
N ASN A 506 7.17 8.97 -11.39
CA ASN A 506 8.18 9.68 -12.17
C ASN A 506 8.63 11.03 -11.56
N LYS A 507 7.75 11.74 -10.84
CA LYS A 507 8.00 13.11 -10.34
C LYS A 507 7.76 13.28 -8.83
N TRP A 508 7.28 12.24 -8.14
CA TRP A 508 6.99 12.26 -6.71
C TRP A 508 6.89 10.85 -6.18
N SER A 509 7.01 10.65 -4.88
CA SER A 509 6.77 9.35 -4.26
C SER A 509 5.85 9.49 -3.05
N ARG A 510 5.25 8.38 -2.68
CA ARG A 510 4.54 8.24 -1.40
C ARG A 510 5.02 6.98 -0.72
N ARG A 511 4.86 6.91 0.58
CA ARG A 511 5.23 5.73 1.35
C ARG A 511 4.04 5.22 2.15
N LEU A 512 4.00 3.92 2.33
CA LEU A 512 3.16 3.24 3.29
C LEU A 512 3.99 2.96 4.54
N LEU A 513 3.52 3.48 5.67
CA LEU A 513 4.08 3.21 6.99
C LEU A 513 3.17 2.25 7.73
N ILE A 514 3.75 1.17 8.24
CA ILE A 514 3.04 0.19 9.07
C ILE A 514 3.53 0.34 10.49
N TYR A 515 2.63 0.68 11.41
CA TYR A 515 2.91 0.73 12.84
C TYR A 515 2.23 -0.44 13.55
N ALA A 516 2.91 -0.98 14.55
CA ALA A 516 2.35 -1.94 15.50
C ALA A 516 2.10 -1.25 16.85
N ARG A 517 0.93 -1.50 17.43
CA ARG A 517 0.57 -1.02 18.77
C ARG A 517 1.37 -1.77 19.83
N LEU A 518 2.13 -1.04 20.63
CA LEU A 518 2.90 -1.64 21.72
C LEU A 518 1.97 -2.12 22.86
N PRO A 519 2.34 -3.22 23.54
CA PRO A 519 1.77 -3.57 24.84
C PRO A 519 1.96 -2.45 25.86
N GLN A 520 0.97 -2.21 26.74
CA GLN A 520 1.00 -1.07 27.67
C GLN A 520 2.21 -1.08 28.62
N ASP A 521 2.72 -2.26 28.99
CA ASP A 521 3.93 -2.43 29.81
C ASP A 521 5.23 -2.01 29.11
N LYS A 522 5.19 -1.88 27.78
CA LYS A 522 6.31 -1.41 26.96
C LYS A 522 6.24 0.07 26.61
N VAL A 523 5.19 0.78 27.05
CA VAL A 523 5.01 2.21 26.79
C VAL A 523 5.47 3.02 27.99
N SER A 524 6.47 3.88 27.80
CA SER A 524 6.91 4.81 28.84
C SER A 524 5.81 5.84 29.15
N PRO A 525 5.30 5.90 30.40
CA PRO A 525 4.29 6.89 30.79
C PRO A 525 4.82 8.33 30.69
N GLU A 526 6.12 8.52 30.91
CA GLU A 526 6.78 9.83 30.84
C GLU A 526 6.84 10.35 29.41
N GLU A 527 7.35 9.54 28.47
CA GLU A 527 7.43 9.90 27.05
C GLU A 527 6.05 10.15 26.45
N LEU A 528 5.05 9.33 26.82
CA LEU A 528 3.66 9.52 26.39
C LEU A 528 3.07 10.83 26.95
N GLY A 529 3.35 11.12 28.22
CA GLY A 529 2.94 12.38 28.85
C GLY A 529 3.57 13.60 28.17
N GLU A 530 4.86 13.53 27.85
CA GLU A 530 5.59 14.57 27.11
C GLU A 530 5.05 14.76 25.70
N PHE A 531 4.81 13.68 24.96
CA PHE A 531 4.21 13.72 23.64
C PHE A 531 2.87 14.48 23.67
N ARG A 532 1.99 14.11 24.59
CA ARG A 532 0.67 14.76 24.74
C ARG A 532 0.77 16.21 25.19
N ARG A 533 1.70 16.56 26.09
CA ARG A 533 1.96 17.96 26.49
C ARG A 533 2.42 18.80 25.30
N ARG A 534 3.44 18.36 24.55
CA ARG A 534 3.94 19.05 23.35
C ARG A 534 2.83 19.27 22.32
N ARG A 535 1.97 18.26 22.14
CA ARG A 535 0.80 18.35 21.28
C ARG A 535 -0.16 19.44 21.74
N VAL A 536 -0.55 19.46 23.02
CA VAL A 536 -1.46 20.48 23.58
C VAL A 536 -0.88 21.89 23.49
N GLU A 537 0.41 22.06 23.80
CA GLU A 537 1.10 23.37 23.70
C GLU A 537 1.13 23.89 22.27
N ARG A 538 1.46 23.01 21.30
CA ARG A 538 1.41 23.36 19.88
C ARG A 538 -0.02 23.68 19.44
N GLU A 539 -1.01 22.91 19.90
CA GLU A 539 -2.42 23.19 19.67
C GLU A 539 -2.83 24.59 20.16
N ALA A 540 -2.45 24.95 21.38
CA ALA A 540 -2.71 26.25 21.96
C ALA A 540 -2.01 27.38 21.19
N ARG A 541 -0.74 27.20 20.82
CA ARG A 541 0.05 28.19 20.08
C ARG A 541 -0.58 28.54 18.73
N GLU A 542 -0.94 27.55 17.91
CA GLU A 542 -1.54 27.85 16.61
C GLU A 542 -2.99 28.33 16.73
N ARG A 543 -3.73 27.92 17.79
CA ARG A 543 -5.06 28.53 18.06
C ARG A 543 -4.90 30.02 18.36
N ALA A 544 -3.93 30.40 19.18
CA ALA A 544 -3.63 31.80 19.46
C ALA A 544 -3.19 32.55 18.19
N GLU A 545 -2.40 31.91 17.32
CA GLU A 545 -1.99 32.48 16.03
C GLU A 545 -3.17 32.69 15.08
N MET A 546 -4.08 31.71 14.94
CA MET A 546 -5.31 31.86 14.17
C MET A 546 -6.22 32.98 14.71
N VAL A 547 -6.29 33.14 16.04
CA VAL A 547 -7.05 34.25 16.65
C VAL A 547 -6.41 35.58 16.28
N ARG A 548 -5.09 35.71 16.40
CA ARG A 548 -4.36 36.94 16.00
C ARG A 548 -4.51 37.26 14.52
N GLU A 549 -4.43 36.26 13.65
CA GLU A 549 -4.64 36.46 12.21
C GLU A 549 -6.06 36.95 11.91
N ARG A 550 -7.06 36.39 12.60
CA ARG A 550 -8.45 36.83 12.49
C ARG A 550 -8.66 38.25 13.01
N GLU A 551 -8.03 38.63 14.11
CA GLU A 551 -8.07 40.01 14.63
C GLU A 551 -7.46 40.98 13.62
N ARG A 552 -6.31 40.65 13.01
CA ARG A 552 -5.71 41.44 11.93
C ARG A 552 -6.63 41.59 10.71
N ASP A 553 -7.26 40.49 10.29
CA ASP A 553 -8.21 40.50 9.18
C ASP A 553 -9.46 41.35 9.48
N TRP A 554 -9.93 41.31 10.73
CA TRP A 554 -11.06 42.13 11.18
C TRP A 554 -10.68 43.61 11.18
N GLU A 555 -9.54 43.98 11.77
CA GLU A 555 -9.04 45.35 11.77
C GLU A 555 -8.83 45.90 10.35
N CYS A 556 -8.29 45.09 9.43
CA CYS A 556 -8.16 45.47 8.03
C CYS A 556 -9.51 45.74 7.37
N ARG A 557 -10.53 44.91 7.63
CA ARG A 557 -11.88 45.11 7.07
C ARG A 557 -12.59 46.31 7.66
N ASP A 558 -12.43 46.59 8.95
CA ASP A 558 -13.00 47.78 9.56
C ASP A 558 -12.33 49.05 9.02
N ARG A 559 -11.00 49.05 8.84
CA ARG A 559 -10.30 50.15 8.16
C ARG A 559 -10.72 50.33 6.70
N GLU A 560 -11.02 49.26 5.99
CA GLU A 560 -11.58 49.35 4.62
C GLU A 560 -12.99 49.94 4.62
N ARG A 561 -13.88 49.53 5.53
CA ARG A 561 -15.23 50.12 5.67
C ARG A 561 -15.18 51.59 6.08
N GLU A 562 -14.26 51.97 6.97
CA GLU A 562 -14.07 53.37 7.36
C GLU A 562 -13.52 54.22 6.21
N ARG A 563 -12.73 53.64 5.29
CA ARG A 563 -12.26 54.32 4.08
C ARG A 563 -13.37 54.44 3.03
N GLU A 564 -14.13 53.37 2.78
CA GLU A 564 -15.29 53.38 1.87
C GLU A 564 -16.38 54.37 2.38
N GLY A 565 -16.65 54.40 3.69
CA GLY A 565 -17.57 55.38 4.28
C GLY A 565 -17.08 56.83 4.27
N LYS A 566 -15.75 57.05 4.20
CA LYS A 566 -15.13 58.39 4.02
C LYS A 566 -15.08 58.83 2.55
N GLU A 567 -15.07 57.90 1.60
CA GLU A 567 -15.20 58.20 0.18
C GLU A 567 -16.66 58.51 -0.20
N GLU A 568 -17.64 57.75 0.31
CA GLU A 568 -19.07 58.08 0.14
C GLU A 568 -19.48 59.42 0.75
N SER A 569 -18.80 59.87 1.82
CA SER A 569 -19.04 61.22 2.40
C SER A 569 -18.26 62.35 1.71
N LYS A 570 -17.39 62.04 0.74
CA LYS A 570 -16.74 63.02 -0.16
C LYS A 570 -17.39 63.12 -1.54
N GLU A 571 -18.17 62.13 -1.97
CA GLU A 571 -18.92 62.13 -3.24
C GLU A 571 -20.39 62.58 -3.09
N GLY A 572 -20.73 63.25 -1.99
CA GLY A 572 -22.01 63.95 -1.82
C GLY A 572 -22.09 65.24 -2.63
N GLY A 573 -22.12 65.13 -3.97
CA GLY A 573 -22.36 66.25 -4.87
C GLY A 573 -22.16 65.90 -6.35
N GLY A 574 -23.18 65.33 -7.01
CA GLY A 574 -23.23 65.19 -8.47
C GLY A 574 -24.11 64.05 -8.95
N GLU A 575 -25.11 64.37 -9.77
CA GLU A 575 -26.15 63.49 -10.28
C GLU A 575 -25.65 62.42 -11.29
N GLY A 576 -26.30 61.25 -11.25
CA GLY A 576 -26.66 60.42 -12.42
C GLY A 576 -25.56 59.68 -13.20
N GLU A 577 -25.45 58.36 -13.01
CA GLU A 577 -25.72 57.35 -14.06
C GLU A 577 -25.39 55.91 -13.62
N GLU A 578 -26.18 55.00 -14.15
CA GLU A 578 -26.20 53.54 -13.99
C GLU A 578 -24.88 52.85 -14.37
N LYS A 579 -24.20 52.16 -13.43
CA LYS A 579 -23.22 51.11 -13.79
C LYS A 579 -23.26 49.86 -12.90
N ALA A 580 -23.28 48.74 -13.62
CA ALA A 580 -23.31 47.34 -13.25
C ALA A 580 -22.49 46.93 -12.00
N ARG A 581 -23.19 46.24 -11.11
CA ARG A 581 -22.70 45.57 -9.89
C ARG A 581 -21.83 44.35 -10.24
N LYS A 582 -20.52 44.53 -10.40
CA LYS A 582 -19.56 43.41 -10.50
C LYS A 582 -19.02 43.10 -9.09
N LYS A 583 -19.60 42.11 -8.42
CA LYS A 583 -19.06 41.55 -7.15
C LYS A 583 -17.69 40.92 -7.43
N GLY A 584 -16.63 41.69 -7.23
CA GLY A 584 -15.26 41.21 -7.11
C GLY A 584 -15.16 40.33 -5.86
N LYS A 585 -15.19 39.02 -6.07
CA LYS A 585 -14.88 38.03 -5.05
C LYS A 585 -13.39 38.19 -4.73
N LYS A 586 -13.04 38.94 -3.68
CA LYS A 586 -11.66 38.99 -3.13
C LYS A 586 -11.22 37.53 -2.93
N LYS A 587 -10.25 37.08 -3.74
CA LYS A 587 -9.52 35.83 -3.55
C LYS A 587 -8.96 35.88 -2.13
N GLY A 588 -9.44 34.99 -1.27
CA GLY A 588 -8.81 34.78 0.03
C GLY A 588 -7.38 34.32 -0.16
N GLY A 589 -6.48 34.85 0.65
CA GLY A 589 -5.11 34.38 0.87
C GLY A 589 -4.27 34.23 -0.39
N THR A 590 -3.35 35.16 -0.60
CA THR A 590 -2.15 34.91 -1.42
C THR A 590 -1.48 33.63 -0.94
N ALA A 591 -1.18 32.76 -1.89
CA ALA A 591 -0.71 31.40 -1.71
C ALA A 591 0.78 31.33 -1.33
N ASP A 592 1.26 32.21 -0.45
CA ASP A 592 2.69 32.37 -0.19
C ASP A 592 3.20 31.75 1.11
N ASP A 593 2.33 31.27 2.02
CA ASP A 593 2.76 30.59 3.26
C ASP A 593 2.51 29.07 3.28
N LEU A 594 2.33 28.40 2.13
CA LEU A 594 2.17 26.94 2.08
C LEU A 594 3.13 26.24 1.09
N ASN A 595 4.21 25.76 1.69
CA ASN A 595 5.00 24.54 1.45
C ASN A 595 5.86 24.42 0.17
N ALA A 596 7.17 24.27 0.36
CA ALA A 596 8.14 23.88 -0.68
C ALA A 596 7.69 22.61 -1.45
N PHE A 597 7.04 21.69 -0.75
CA PHE A 597 6.41 20.49 -1.32
C PHE A 597 5.39 20.79 -2.42
N ARG A 598 4.46 21.75 -2.21
CA ARG A 598 3.44 22.09 -3.22
C ARG A 598 4.08 22.74 -4.45
N LYS A 599 5.04 23.65 -4.26
CA LYS A 599 5.77 24.28 -5.37
C LYS A 599 6.49 23.24 -6.23
N ARG A 600 7.21 22.29 -5.62
CA ARG A 600 7.87 21.18 -6.32
C ARG A 600 6.87 20.20 -6.97
N TYR A 601 5.80 19.82 -6.27
CA TYR A 601 4.75 18.95 -6.82
C TYR A 601 4.14 19.54 -8.11
N PHE A 602 3.87 20.85 -8.15
CA PHE A 602 3.29 21.50 -9.33
C PHE A 602 4.29 21.85 -10.44
N GLN A 603 5.58 22.06 -10.13
CA GLN A 603 6.63 22.21 -11.17
C GLN A 603 6.68 20.98 -12.08
N GLY A 604 6.51 19.78 -11.50
CA GLY A 604 6.46 18.54 -12.27
C GLY A 604 5.30 18.44 -13.29
N PHE A 605 4.23 19.23 -13.17
CA PHE A 605 3.11 19.19 -14.14
C PHE A 605 3.20 20.26 -15.23
N ARG A 606 4.19 21.16 -15.18
CA ARG A 606 4.32 22.27 -16.15
C ARG A 606 5.25 21.95 -17.33
N GLU A 607 5.99 20.85 -17.26
CA GLU A 607 6.95 20.40 -18.29
C GLU A 607 6.43 19.13 -19.00
N VAL A 608 5.18 19.15 -19.49
CA VAL A 608 4.64 18.15 -20.43
C VAL A 608 3.99 18.88 -21.58
#